data_AF-A0A9P5B1D5-F1
#
_entry.id   AF-A0A9P5B1D5-F1
#
_cell.length_a   1.000
_cell.length_b   1.000
_cell.length_c   1.000
_cell.angle_alpha   90.00
_cell.angle_beta   90.00
_cell.angle_gamma   90.00
#
_symmetry.space_group_name_H-M   'P 1'
#
loop_
_entity.id
_entity.type
_entity.pdbx_description
1 polymer ?
#
loop_
_entity_poly.entity_id
_entity_poly.type
_entity_poly.pdbx_seq_one_letter_code
_entity_poly.pdbx_strand_id
1 'polypeptide(L)'
;MSYWKWESIFGRLNFSDWDPIKKDNIMVTGYLSSAIGLYEQASGDHRYHKKNALEFVMDDGKHYKTNFEALADALHENMTDNPYCLYPCEPNWTYSLCNLTGMAVLVISDRILGRDCGEKLRNRFERSLEEEFTECDGRILPIRSELTCLTGPLRAFIAVTAAEFGDEKIRKEALEQLDNVCFPVEATKTGSLRNKGLSATTQVIALMARLVKQRDLANATLHGPSKEAFSGPILEGAPFPEVLVAKAYSEDGTKLDLVVYNGKEAGVFKLGFERLIPGQQYSVSTGGPVTSNGAGKAFIDSKINGRTQIILQPIE
;
A
#
# COMPACT_ATOMS: atom_id res chain seq x y z
N MET A 1 19.70 4.75 -8.31
CA MET A 1 19.57 3.50 -7.51
C MET A 1 20.95 3.04 -7.01
N SER A 2 21.77 4.00 -6.59
CA SER A 2 23.22 3.85 -6.61
C SER A 2 23.80 3.23 -5.33
N TYR A 3 22.97 3.14 -4.29
CA TYR A 3 23.30 2.35 -3.10
C TYR A 3 23.51 0.87 -3.48
N TRP A 4 22.66 0.30 -4.34
CA TRP A 4 22.70 -1.13 -4.67
C TRP A 4 23.98 -1.54 -5.38
N LYS A 5 24.54 -0.64 -6.20
CA LYS A 5 25.86 -0.84 -6.81
C LYS A 5 26.92 -1.12 -5.74
N TRP A 6 26.96 -0.32 -4.67
CA TRP A 6 27.96 -0.48 -3.61
C TRP A 6 27.71 -1.74 -2.79
N GLU A 7 26.46 -2.01 -2.41
CA GLU A 7 26.09 -3.25 -1.74
C GLU A 7 26.50 -4.49 -2.54
N SER A 8 26.19 -4.51 -3.84
CA SER A 8 26.55 -5.61 -4.74
C SER A 8 28.07 -5.77 -4.92
N ILE A 9 28.83 -4.67 -4.97
CA ILE A 9 30.29 -4.72 -5.07
C ILE A 9 30.89 -5.31 -3.79
N PHE A 10 30.53 -4.78 -2.62
CA PHE A 10 31.17 -5.17 -1.36
C PHE A 10 30.64 -6.49 -0.81
N GLY A 11 29.36 -6.76 -0.96
CA GLY A 11 28.70 -7.94 -0.41
C GLY A 11 28.74 -9.17 -1.32
N ARG A 12 28.94 -9.00 -2.64
CA ARG A 12 28.96 -10.09 -3.63
C ARG A 12 30.16 -10.09 -4.58
N LEU A 13 31.10 -9.14 -4.46
CA LEU A 13 32.25 -8.99 -5.37
C LEU A 13 31.82 -8.88 -6.85
N ASN A 14 30.67 -8.25 -7.09
CA ASN A 14 30.11 -8.09 -8.42
C ASN A 14 30.46 -6.72 -9.00
N PHE A 15 31.36 -6.71 -9.99
CA PHE A 15 31.95 -5.49 -10.55
C PHE A 15 31.37 -5.09 -11.91
N SER A 16 30.37 -5.80 -12.45
CA SER A 16 29.96 -5.63 -13.85
C SER A 16 28.46 -5.42 -14.07
N ASP A 17 27.60 -6.06 -13.27
CA ASP A 17 26.14 -6.04 -13.47
C ASP A 17 25.46 -5.68 -12.16
N TRP A 18 24.92 -4.46 -12.06
CA TRP A 18 24.29 -3.97 -10.83
C TRP A 18 22.78 -3.81 -11.00
N ASP A 19 22.18 -4.68 -11.82
CA ASP A 19 20.73 -4.74 -11.93
C ASP A 19 20.13 -4.98 -10.53
N PRO A 20 19.30 -4.05 -10.03
CA PRO A 20 18.81 -4.09 -8.65
C PRO A 20 17.80 -5.19 -8.40
N ILE A 21 17.31 -5.92 -9.41
CA ILE A 21 16.33 -6.97 -9.22
C ILE A 21 16.88 -8.37 -9.46
N LYS A 22 18.06 -8.47 -10.08
CA LYS A 22 18.60 -9.74 -10.57
C LYS A 22 18.98 -10.71 -9.45
N LYS A 23 19.66 -10.23 -8.41
CA LYS A 23 20.08 -11.06 -7.27
C LYS A 23 19.94 -10.28 -5.98
N ASP A 24 19.40 -10.92 -4.95
CA ASP A 24 19.13 -10.31 -3.65
C ASP A 24 18.17 -9.10 -3.78
N ASN A 25 18.31 -8.07 -2.94
CA ASN A 25 17.52 -6.84 -2.97
C ASN A 25 16.01 -7.03 -2.92
N ILE A 26 15.54 -7.88 -2.01
CA ILE A 26 14.11 -8.07 -1.82
C ILE A 26 13.35 -6.78 -1.48
N MET A 27 14.04 -5.72 -1.03
CA MET A 27 13.41 -4.43 -0.83
C MET A 27 12.82 -3.86 -2.12
N VAL A 28 13.54 -3.96 -3.24
CA VAL A 28 13.05 -3.46 -4.54
C VAL A 28 11.98 -4.41 -5.07
N THR A 29 12.31 -5.68 -5.28
CA THR A 29 11.38 -6.68 -5.83
C THR A 29 10.19 -7.00 -4.92
N GLY A 30 10.26 -6.71 -3.63
CA GLY A 30 9.17 -6.85 -2.65
C GLY A 30 8.35 -5.56 -2.49
N TYR A 31 8.95 -4.45 -2.03
CA TYR A 31 8.17 -3.24 -1.72
C TYR A 31 7.74 -2.44 -2.96
N LEU A 32 8.57 -2.35 -4.00
CA LEU A 32 8.14 -1.67 -5.25
C LEU A 32 7.03 -2.47 -5.92
N SER A 33 7.21 -3.79 -6.01
CA SER A 33 6.23 -4.68 -6.61
C SER A 33 4.93 -4.75 -5.81
N SER A 34 4.97 -4.65 -4.48
CA SER A 34 3.74 -4.60 -3.68
C SER A 34 2.98 -3.30 -3.92
N ALA A 35 3.68 -2.16 -3.99
CA ALA A 35 3.07 -0.88 -4.33
C ALA A 35 2.42 -0.92 -5.73
N ILE A 36 3.12 -1.46 -6.73
CA ILE A 36 2.59 -1.61 -8.09
C ILE A 36 1.41 -2.57 -8.11
N GLY A 37 1.57 -3.76 -7.54
CA GLY A 37 0.53 -4.79 -7.51
C GLY A 37 -0.72 -4.30 -6.81
N LEU A 38 -0.63 -3.67 -5.63
CA LEU A 38 -1.78 -3.07 -4.94
C LEU A 38 -2.41 -1.94 -5.76
N TYR A 39 -1.61 -1.10 -6.41
CA TYR A 39 -2.11 -0.05 -7.30
C TYR A 39 -2.90 -0.60 -8.48
N GLU A 40 -2.35 -1.57 -9.20
CA GLU A 40 -3.02 -2.17 -10.36
C GLU A 40 -4.32 -2.87 -9.95
N GLN A 41 -4.32 -3.56 -8.81
CA GLN A 41 -5.55 -4.16 -8.26
C GLN A 41 -6.60 -3.11 -7.90
N ALA A 42 -6.19 -2.02 -7.24
CA ALA A 42 -7.13 -1.01 -6.75
C ALA A 42 -7.71 -0.15 -7.87
N SER A 43 -6.93 0.09 -8.93
CA SER A 43 -7.30 1.02 -10.00
C SER A 43 -7.75 0.35 -11.30
N GLY A 44 -7.35 -0.90 -11.53
CA GLY A 44 -7.48 -1.55 -12.84
C GLY A 44 -6.51 -0.98 -13.90
N ASP A 45 -5.57 -0.12 -13.50
CA ASP A 45 -4.59 0.47 -14.39
C ASP A 45 -3.35 -0.43 -14.52
N HIS A 46 -3.23 -1.06 -15.68
CA HIS A 46 -2.14 -1.99 -16.00
C HIS A 46 -0.96 -1.34 -16.72
N ARG A 47 -0.70 -0.04 -16.50
CA ARG A 47 0.41 0.66 -17.18
C ARG A 47 1.77 0.02 -16.94
N TYR A 48 1.99 -0.62 -15.78
CA TYR A 48 3.27 -1.22 -15.43
C TYR A 48 3.44 -2.66 -15.95
N HIS A 49 2.41 -3.25 -16.56
CA HIS A 49 2.54 -4.46 -17.39
C HIS A 49 3.36 -4.20 -18.66
N LYS A 50 3.27 -2.98 -19.21
CA LYS A 50 3.93 -2.65 -20.47
C LYS A 50 5.43 -2.94 -20.35
N LYS A 51 5.98 -3.60 -21.37
CA LYS A 51 7.41 -3.87 -21.45
C LYS A 51 8.20 -2.58 -21.24
N ASN A 52 9.20 -2.62 -20.35
CA ASN A 52 10.06 -1.48 -20.02
C ASN A 52 9.31 -0.26 -19.44
N ALA A 53 8.16 -0.45 -18.77
CA ALA A 53 7.42 0.61 -18.11
C ALA A 53 8.19 1.27 -16.95
N LEU A 54 9.20 0.59 -16.42
CA LEU A 54 10.03 1.05 -15.32
C LEU A 54 11.49 1.11 -15.76
N GLU A 55 12.24 2.05 -15.21
CA GLU A 55 13.67 2.19 -15.44
C GLU A 55 14.40 2.54 -14.13
N PHE A 56 15.42 1.75 -13.81
CA PHE A 56 16.37 2.07 -12.75
C PHE A 56 17.59 2.74 -13.34
N VAL A 57 17.83 3.98 -12.93
CA VAL A 57 19.00 4.78 -13.35
C VAL A 57 20.05 4.78 -12.25
N MET A 58 21.29 4.46 -12.61
CA MET A 58 22.46 4.48 -11.73
C MET A 58 23.28 5.76 -11.93
N ASP A 59 24.04 6.18 -10.91
CA ASP A 59 24.84 7.43 -10.97
C ASP A 59 25.90 7.43 -12.08
N ASP A 60 26.34 6.26 -12.54
CA ASP A 60 27.30 6.11 -13.64
C ASP A 60 26.65 5.99 -15.02
N GLY A 61 25.35 6.25 -15.12
CA GLY A 61 24.63 6.24 -16.39
C GLY A 61 24.26 4.85 -16.89
N LYS A 62 24.31 3.80 -16.06
CA LYS A 62 23.68 2.51 -16.39
C LYS A 62 22.16 2.58 -16.18
N HIS A 63 21.42 2.02 -17.14
CA HIS A 63 19.96 1.96 -17.14
C HIS A 63 19.50 0.51 -17.19
N TYR A 64 18.64 0.11 -16.25
CA TYR A 64 18.01 -1.21 -16.23
C TYR A 64 16.51 -1.03 -16.40
N LYS A 65 15.96 -1.53 -17.51
CA LYS A 65 14.54 -1.43 -17.81
C LYS A 65 13.82 -2.69 -17.35
N THR A 66 12.65 -2.52 -16.75
CA THR A 66 11.83 -3.62 -16.24
C THR A 66 10.35 -3.30 -16.35
N ASN A 67 9.51 -4.22 -15.92
CA ASN A 67 8.06 -4.09 -15.80
C ASN A 67 7.58 -4.93 -14.60
N PHE A 68 6.28 -4.90 -14.31
CA PHE A 68 5.72 -5.63 -13.17
C PHE A 68 5.91 -7.15 -13.27
N GLU A 69 5.78 -7.70 -14.47
CA GLU A 69 5.98 -9.13 -14.74
C GLU A 69 7.41 -9.57 -14.41
N ALA A 70 8.42 -8.86 -14.95
CA ALA A 70 9.83 -9.17 -14.71
C ALA A 70 10.25 -8.99 -13.24
N LEU A 71 9.63 -8.05 -12.51
CA LEU A 71 9.82 -7.91 -11.07
C LEU A 71 9.34 -9.15 -10.29
N ALA A 72 8.16 -9.66 -10.65
CA ALA A 72 7.60 -10.86 -10.04
C ALA A 72 8.37 -12.13 -10.44
N ASP A 73 8.90 -12.19 -11.67
CA ASP A 73 9.76 -13.29 -12.11
C ASP A 73 11.07 -13.30 -11.32
N ALA A 74 11.73 -12.15 -11.22
CA ALA A 74 12.96 -12.02 -10.45
C ALA A 74 12.77 -12.38 -8.97
N LEU A 75 11.62 -12.01 -8.39
CA LEU A 75 11.22 -12.38 -7.03
C LEU A 75 11.05 -13.90 -6.88
N HIS A 76 10.32 -14.54 -7.80
CA HIS A 76 10.11 -15.99 -7.82
C HIS A 76 11.42 -16.76 -8.01
N GLU A 77 12.27 -16.34 -8.95
CA GLU A 77 13.58 -16.93 -9.21
C GLU A 77 14.50 -16.82 -7.99
N ASN A 78 14.60 -15.64 -7.37
CA ASN A 78 15.43 -15.46 -6.17
C ASN A 78 14.96 -16.31 -4.98
N MET A 79 13.64 -16.48 -4.79
CA MET A 79 13.11 -17.40 -3.76
C MET A 79 13.36 -18.87 -4.12
N THR A 80 13.20 -19.23 -5.39
CA THR A 80 13.42 -20.61 -5.86
C THR A 80 14.87 -21.03 -5.71
N ASP A 81 15.81 -20.17 -6.11
CA ASP A 81 17.24 -20.48 -6.12
C ASP A 81 17.90 -20.35 -4.74
N ASN A 82 17.29 -19.61 -3.81
CA ASN A 82 17.84 -19.50 -2.47
C ASN A 82 17.61 -20.80 -1.69
N PRO A 83 18.64 -21.40 -1.06
CA PRO A 83 18.47 -22.61 -0.24
C PRO A 83 17.37 -22.48 0.82
N TYR A 84 17.26 -21.31 1.44
CA TYR A 84 16.31 -21.01 2.51
C TYR A 84 14.92 -20.59 2.00
N CYS A 85 14.67 -20.59 0.68
CA CYS A 85 13.44 -20.05 0.07
C CYS A 85 13.20 -18.53 0.28
N LEU A 86 13.84 -17.94 1.29
CA LEU A 86 13.90 -16.53 1.59
C LEU A 86 15.23 -15.99 1.10
N TYR A 87 15.24 -14.80 0.50
CA TYR A 87 16.48 -14.21 0.01
C TYR A 87 16.81 -12.85 0.63
N PRO A 88 18.10 -12.46 0.57
CA PRO A 88 18.57 -11.29 1.27
C PRO A 88 18.02 -9.96 0.73
N CYS A 89 17.94 -9.00 1.65
CA CYS A 89 17.74 -7.61 1.34
C CYS A 89 19.08 -7.01 0.88
N GLU A 90 19.98 -6.75 1.82
CA GLU A 90 21.40 -6.55 1.58
C GLU A 90 22.11 -7.90 1.49
N PRO A 91 23.26 -8.00 0.80
CA PRO A 91 23.98 -9.26 0.69
C PRO A 91 24.23 -9.91 2.06
N ASN A 92 23.77 -11.16 2.18
CA ASN A 92 23.86 -12.01 3.38
C ASN A 92 22.90 -11.65 4.54
N TRP A 93 22.07 -10.61 4.41
CA TRP A 93 21.09 -10.23 5.42
C TRP A 93 19.67 -10.57 4.98
N THR A 94 19.14 -11.67 5.51
CA THR A 94 17.79 -12.15 5.19
C THR A 94 16.79 -11.71 6.26
N TYR A 95 15.73 -11.04 5.81
CA TYR A 95 14.69 -10.49 6.68
C TYR A 95 13.36 -11.16 6.39
N SER A 96 12.77 -11.79 7.40
CA SER A 96 11.48 -12.49 7.28
C SER A 96 10.36 -11.53 6.89
N LEU A 97 10.32 -10.31 7.43
CA LEU A 97 9.32 -9.29 7.08
C LEU A 97 9.34 -8.89 5.60
N CYS A 98 10.54 -8.72 5.03
CA CYS A 98 10.67 -8.38 3.61
C CYS A 98 10.26 -9.55 2.72
N ASN A 99 10.56 -10.78 3.15
CA ASN A 99 10.18 -11.99 2.42
C ASN A 99 8.68 -12.30 2.51
N LEU A 100 8.03 -12.01 3.64
CA LEU A 100 6.57 -12.05 3.75
C LEU A 100 5.91 -11.03 2.79
N THR A 101 6.49 -9.83 2.69
CA THR A 101 6.06 -8.84 1.68
C THR A 101 6.24 -9.38 0.25
N GLY A 102 7.36 -10.04 -0.02
CA GLY A 102 7.61 -10.72 -1.30
C GLY A 102 6.56 -11.81 -1.61
N MET A 103 6.23 -12.67 -0.65
CA MET A 103 5.20 -13.69 -0.89
C MET A 103 3.82 -13.07 -1.17
N ALA A 104 3.46 -11.98 -0.48
CA ALA A 104 2.24 -11.23 -0.80
C ALA A 104 2.24 -10.73 -2.26
N VAL A 105 3.39 -10.24 -2.76
CA VAL A 105 3.53 -9.86 -4.18
C VAL A 105 3.32 -11.03 -5.11
N LEU A 106 3.86 -12.22 -4.81
CA LEU A 106 3.66 -13.38 -5.67
C LEU A 106 2.19 -13.77 -5.75
N VAL A 107 1.48 -13.78 -4.62
CA VAL A 107 0.02 -14.02 -4.58
C VAL A 107 -0.75 -12.98 -5.40
N ILE A 108 -0.39 -11.71 -5.27
CA ILE A 108 -0.97 -10.63 -6.08
C ILE A 108 -0.69 -10.85 -7.57
N SER A 109 0.56 -11.19 -7.91
CA SER A 109 1.02 -11.37 -9.28
C SER A 109 0.37 -12.58 -9.95
N ASP A 110 0.17 -13.67 -9.22
CA ASP A 110 -0.53 -14.87 -9.68
C ASP A 110 -1.94 -14.50 -10.15
N ARG A 111 -2.63 -13.65 -9.39
CA ARG A 111 -3.97 -13.20 -9.74
C ARG A 111 -3.98 -12.22 -10.92
N ILE A 112 -3.11 -11.21 -10.91
CA ILE A 112 -3.10 -10.15 -11.93
C ILE A 112 -2.62 -10.70 -13.29
N LEU A 113 -1.60 -11.56 -13.27
CA LEU A 113 -0.93 -12.07 -14.47
C LEU A 113 -1.43 -13.46 -14.89
N GLY A 114 -2.31 -14.10 -14.10
CA GLY A 114 -2.85 -15.42 -14.40
C GLY A 114 -1.81 -16.54 -14.26
N ARG A 115 -1.03 -16.52 -13.18
CA ARG A 115 0.10 -17.43 -12.90
C ARG A 115 -0.09 -18.13 -11.56
N ASP A 116 0.82 -19.03 -11.21
CA ASP A 116 0.77 -19.87 -10.00
C ASP A 116 2.14 -19.94 -9.28
N CYS A 117 2.95 -18.90 -9.43
CA CYS A 117 4.31 -18.81 -8.87
C CYS A 117 4.29 -18.80 -7.34
N GLY A 118 3.41 -18.01 -6.74
CA GLY A 118 3.21 -17.96 -5.29
C GLY A 118 2.61 -19.25 -4.74
N GLU A 119 1.63 -19.82 -5.45
CA GLU A 119 1.02 -21.12 -5.10
C GLU A 119 2.07 -22.23 -5.03
N LYS A 120 2.95 -22.32 -6.04
CA LYS A 120 4.04 -23.31 -6.09
C LYS A 120 5.07 -23.13 -4.97
N LEU A 121 5.38 -21.89 -4.59
CA LEU A 121 6.37 -21.60 -3.55
C LEU A 121 5.81 -21.73 -2.12
N ARG A 122 4.50 -21.60 -1.93
CA ARG A 122 3.86 -21.50 -0.60
C ARG A 122 4.36 -22.53 0.41
N ASN A 123 4.25 -23.82 0.10
CA ASN A 123 4.58 -24.88 1.07
C ASN A 123 6.08 -24.88 1.44
N ARG A 124 6.96 -24.55 0.49
CA ARG A 124 8.39 -24.46 0.75
C ARG A 124 8.70 -23.24 1.61
N PHE A 125 8.06 -22.11 1.30
CA PHE A 125 8.23 -20.86 2.03
C PHE A 125 7.75 -20.98 3.49
N GLU A 126 6.57 -21.56 3.71
CA GLU A 126 6.03 -21.82 5.05
C GLU A 126 6.96 -22.73 5.86
N ARG A 127 7.40 -23.84 5.27
CA ARG A 127 8.36 -24.75 5.92
C ARG A 127 9.67 -24.03 6.27
N SER A 128 10.22 -23.24 5.35
CA SER A 128 11.45 -22.50 5.62
C SER A 128 11.28 -21.47 6.73
N LEU A 129 10.14 -20.77 6.80
CA LEU A 129 9.84 -19.88 7.92
C LEU A 129 9.78 -20.61 9.26
N GLU A 130 9.15 -21.79 9.28
CA GLU A 130 9.01 -22.62 10.48
C GLU A 130 10.36 -23.21 10.93
N GLU A 131 11.12 -23.82 10.03
CA GLU A 131 12.34 -24.56 10.35
C GLU A 131 13.55 -23.65 10.59
N GLU A 132 13.65 -22.52 9.88
CA GLU A 132 14.88 -21.71 9.84
C GLU A 132 14.73 -20.32 10.46
N PHE A 133 13.49 -19.79 10.57
CA PHE A 133 13.23 -18.41 11.02
C PHE A 133 12.26 -18.31 12.19
N THR A 134 11.89 -19.41 12.84
CA THR A 134 11.04 -19.45 14.02
C THR A 134 11.74 -20.19 15.16
N GLU A 135 11.79 -19.59 16.35
CA GLU A 135 12.34 -20.24 17.55
C GLU A 135 11.36 -21.29 18.10
N CYS A 136 11.85 -22.25 18.90
CA CYS A 136 11.01 -23.31 19.49
C CYS A 136 9.87 -22.81 20.37
N ASP A 137 9.89 -21.55 20.80
CA ASP A 137 8.81 -20.91 21.56
C ASP A 137 7.84 -20.10 20.68
N GLY A 138 7.98 -20.20 19.36
CA GLY A 138 7.07 -19.63 18.36
C GLY A 138 7.42 -18.20 17.92
N ARG A 139 8.52 -17.62 18.40
CA ARG A 139 8.94 -16.28 17.95
C ARG A 139 9.54 -16.34 16.55
N ILE A 140 8.94 -15.61 15.61
CA ILE A 140 9.56 -15.32 14.32
C ILE A 140 10.75 -14.40 14.56
N LEU A 141 11.91 -14.71 13.97
CA LEU A 141 13.11 -13.90 13.99
C LEU A 141 12.98 -12.77 12.94
N PRO A 142 12.70 -11.51 13.32
CA PRO A 142 12.45 -10.44 12.36
C PRO A 142 13.76 -9.81 11.86
N ILE A 143 14.75 -9.64 12.77
CA ILE A 143 16.11 -9.10 12.58
C ILE A 143 16.99 -9.61 13.74
N ARG A 144 18.22 -10.12 13.50
CA ARG A 144 19.19 -10.46 14.58
C ARG A 144 20.31 -9.41 14.66
N SER A 145 20.42 -8.74 15.81
CA SER A 145 21.61 -8.00 16.25
C SER A 145 21.77 -8.17 17.77
N GLU A 146 22.91 -8.73 18.20
CA GLU A 146 23.13 -9.22 19.58
C GLU A 146 23.42 -8.14 20.62
N LEU A 147 23.51 -6.85 20.25
CA LEU A 147 24.14 -5.84 21.11
C LEU A 147 23.19 -4.87 21.83
N THR A 148 21.93 -4.71 21.42
CA THR A 148 21.15 -3.54 21.90
C THR A 148 19.78 -3.82 22.50
N CYS A 149 19.19 -5.02 22.37
CA CYS A 149 17.88 -5.38 22.95
C CYS A 149 16.83 -4.24 22.92
N LEU A 150 16.82 -3.44 21.84
CA LEU A 150 16.22 -2.12 21.85
C LEU A 150 14.70 -2.24 21.66
N THR A 151 13.94 -2.03 22.74
CA THR A 151 12.48 -1.93 22.74
C THR A 151 12.03 -0.55 22.21
N GLY A 152 12.40 -0.24 20.97
CA GLY A 152 11.78 0.81 20.15
C GLY A 152 10.59 0.27 19.34
N PRO A 153 9.98 1.08 18.46
CA PRO A 153 8.57 1.23 18.01
C PRO A 153 7.59 0.02 17.91
N LEU A 154 7.74 -1.02 18.72
CA LEU A 154 6.97 -2.26 18.73
C LEU A 154 5.46 -2.00 18.87
N ARG A 155 5.05 -0.92 19.54
CA ARG A 155 3.63 -0.57 19.71
C ARG A 155 2.90 -0.30 18.40
N ALA A 156 3.54 0.33 17.42
CA ALA A 156 2.92 0.52 16.10
C ALA A 156 2.71 -0.82 15.39
N PHE A 157 3.68 -1.74 15.51
CA PHE A 157 3.60 -3.09 14.95
C PHE A 157 2.57 -3.97 15.67
N ILE A 158 2.50 -3.89 17.00
CA ILE A 158 1.44 -4.53 17.79
C ILE A 158 0.08 -3.99 17.35
N ALA A 159 -0.05 -2.65 17.22
CA ALA A 159 -1.31 -2.04 16.84
C ALA A 159 -1.79 -2.48 15.45
N VAL A 160 -0.92 -2.48 14.44
CA VAL A 160 -1.32 -2.92 13.08
C VAL A 160 -1.65 -4.41 13.04
N THR A 161 -0.92 -5.23 13.81
CA THR A 161 -1.21 -6.67 13.93
C THR A 161 -2.56 -6.87 14.60
N ALA A 162 -2.81 -6.22 15.73
CA ALA A 162 -4.09 -6.28 16.43
C ALA A 162 -5.25 -5.81 15.53
N ALA A 163 -5.03 -4.76 14.72
CA ALA A 163 -6.00 -4.30 13.73
C ALA A 163 -6.37 -5.39 12.71
N GLU A 164 -5.36 -6.03 12.12
CA GLU A 164 -5.55 -7.09 11.12
C GLU A 164 -6.28 -8.31 11.69
N PHE A 165 -6.01 -8.66 12.95
CA PHE A 165 -6.69 -9.75 13.65
C PHE A 165 -8.06 -9.37 14.24
N GLY A 166 -8.43 -8.09 14.22
CA GLY A 166 -9.68 -7.57 14.79
C GLY A 166 -9.68 -7.37 16.30
N ASP A 167 -8.51 -7.40 16.96
CA ASP A 167 -8.36 -7.06 18.37
C ASP A 167 -8.34 -5.54 18.57
N GLU A 168 -9.53 -4.96 18.54
CA GLU A 168 -9.74 -3.51 18.72
C GLU A 168 -9.24 -2.99 20.07
N LYS A 169 -9.21 -3.83 21.11
CA LYS A 169 -8.76 -3.43 22.43
C LYS A 169 -7.25 -3.21 22.42
N ILE A 170 -6.48 -4.21 22.00
CA ILE A 170 -5.01 -4.12 21.93
C ILE A 170 -4.60 -3.02 20.94
N ARG A 171 -5.29 -2.92 19.79
CA ARG A 171 -5.02 -1.87 18.80
C ARG A 171 -5.11 -0.48 19.41
N LYS A 172 -6.20 -0.18 20.12
CA LYS A 172 -6.41 1.13 20.76
C LYS A 172 -5.41 1.39 21.87
N GLU A 173 -5.20 0.43 22.78
CA GLU A 173 -4.24 0.58 23.88
C GLU A 173 -2.80 0.81 23.38
N ALA A 174 -2.40 0.11 22.32
CA ALA A 174 -1.07 0.27 21.72
C ALA A 174 -0.92 1.64 21.04
N LEU A 175 -1.95 2.12 20.33
CA LEU A 175 -1.98 3.46 19.74
C LEU A 175 -1.98 4.56 20.80
N GLU A 176 -2.76 4.43 21.87
CA GLU A 176 -2.79 5.40 22.97
C GLU A 176 -1.43 5.52 23.66
N GLN A 177 -0.75 4.40 23.92
CA GLN A 177 0.60 4.41 24.48
C GLN A 177 1.61 5.02 23.50
N LEU A 178 1.46 4.76 22.19
CA LEU A 178 2.30 5.39 21.17
C LEU A 178 2.10 6.92 21.18
N ASP A 179 0.84 7.36 21.15
CA ASP A 179 0.43 8.73 20.90
C ASP A 179 0.50 9.65 22.12
N ASN A 180 0.44 9.11 23.33
CA ASN A 180 0.40 9.91 24.56
C ASN A 180 1.61 9.69 25.49
N VAL A 181 2.33 8.56 25.35
CA VAL A 181 3.43 8.21 26.26
C VAL A 181 4.78 8.24 25.55
N CYS A 182 4.91 7.52 24.44
CA CYS A 182 6.20 7.38 23.75
C CYS A 182 6.53 8.53 22.81
N PHE A 183 5.60 8.86 21.93
CA PHE A 183 5.81 9.84 20.86
C PHE A 183 4.61 10.75 20.76
N PRO A 184 4.47 11.72 21.69
CA PRO A 184 3.33 12.62 21.74
C PRO A 184 2.94 13.20 20.39
N VAL A 185 1.65 13.14 20.05
CA VAL A 185 1.11 13.72 18.81
C VAL A 185 1.14 15.25 18.89
N GLU A 186 1.57 15.89 17.82
CA GLU A 186 1.49 17.34 17.62
C GLU A 186 0.82 17.67 16.28
N ALA A 187 0.12 18.80 16.24
CA ALA A 187 -0.44 19.33 15.00
C ALA A 187 0.60 20.20 14.28
N THR A 188 0.73 20.00 12.97
CA THR A 188 1.50 20.86 12.09
C THR A 188 0.76 22.18 11.80
N LYS A 189 1.43 23.14 11.16
CA LYS A 189 0.81 24.42 10.74
C LYS A 189 -0.42 24.24 9.85
N THR A 190 -0.49 23.13 9.11
CA THR A 190 -1.60 22.78 8.21
C THR A 190 -2.76 22.10 8.93
N GLY A 191 -2.60 21.73 10.20
CA GLY A 191 -3.56 20.94 10.96
C GLY A 191 -3.32 19.42 10.90
N SER A 192 -2.46 18.93 10.02
CA SER A 192 -2.10 17.49 10.00
C SER A 192 -1.42 17.07 11.30
N LEU A 193 -1.72 15.86 11.77
CA LEU A 193 -1.13 15.28 12.98
C LEU A 193 0.14 14.50 12.66
N ARG A 194 1.12 14.56 13.56
CA ARG A 194 2.30 13.69 13.53
C ARG A 194 2.77 13.35 14.94
N ASN A 195 3.40 12.20 15.11
CA ASN A 195 4.07 11.84 16.36
C ASN A 195 5.45 12.50 16.44
N LYS A 196 5.73 13.29 17.48
CA LYS A 196 7.02 13.97 17.66
C LYS A 196 8.11 12.95 17.99
N GLY A 197 9.20 12.94 17.20
CA GLY A 197 10.34 12.02 17.40
C GLY A 197 10.12 10.59 16.89
N LEU A 198 8.95 10.29 16.30
CA LEU A 198 8.69 8.99 15.67
C LEU A 198 9.29 8.94 14.27
N SER A 199 9.99 7.85 13.94
CA SER A 199 10.59 7.64 12.63
C SER A 199 9.53 7.68 11.51
N ALA A 200 9.93 8.08 10.29
CA ALA A 200 9.03 8.14 9.14
C ALA A 200 8.37 6.77 8.86
N THR A 201 9.15 5.69 8.86
CA THR A 201 8.65 4.33 8.66
C THR A 201 7.64 3.94 9.73
N THR A 202 7.91 4.23 11.00
CA THR A 202 6.95 3.91 12.06
C THR A 202 5.69 4.77 11.99
N GLN A 203 5.77 6.02 11.53
CA GLN A 203 4.56 6.83 11.31
C GLN A 203 3.65 6.16 10.27
N VAL A 204 4.22 5.56 9.21
CA VAL A 204 3.45 4.79 8.22
C VAL A 204 2.79 3.58 8.86
N ILE A 205 3.51 2.80 9.66
CA ILE A 205 2.93 1.64 10.37
C ILE A 205 1.82 2.08 11.35
N ALA A 206 2.02 3.19 12.06
CA ALA A 206 1.00 3.74 12.95
C ALA A 206 -0.22 4.25 12.18
N LEU A 207 -0.04 4.84 10.99
CA LEU A 207 -1.14 5.19 10.10
C LEU A 207 -1.89 3.95 9.62
N MET A 208 -1.17 2.89 9.21
CA MET A 208 -1.79 1.60 8.84
C MET A 208 -2.64 1.07 10.00
N ALA A 209 -2.12 1.03 11.23
CA ALA A 209 -2.87 0.60 12.41
C ALA A 209 -4.14 1.42 12.70
N ARG A 210 -4.18 2.69 12.26
CA ARG A 210 -5.35 3.57 12.40
C ARG A 210 -6.42 3.30 11.33
N LEU A 211 -6.00 2.85 10.14
CA LEU A 211 -6.87 2.68 8.97
C LEU A 211 -7.36 1.24 8.78
N VAL A 212 -6.45 0.28 8.93
CA VAL A 212 -6.69 -1.16 8.73
C VAL A 212 -7.73 -1.66 9.74
N LYS A 213 -8.65 -2.49 9.26
CA LYS A 213 -9.55 -3.30 10.06
C LYS A 213 -9.24 -4.78 9.86
N GLN A 214 -10.02 -5.60 10.55
CA GLN A 214 -9.90 -7.05 10.50
C GLN A 214 -9.82 -7.55 9.05
N ARG A 215 -8.74 -8.26 8.73
CA ARG A 215 -8.44 -8.86 7.42
C ARG A 215 -8.26 -7.89 6.26
N ASP A 216 -8.13 -6.58 6.46
CA ASP A 216 -8.00 -5.65 5.34
C ASP A 216 -6.71 -5.89 4.54
N LEU A 217 -5.58 -6.19 5.19
CA LEU A 217 -4.33 -6.46 4.48
C LEU A 217 -4.39 -7.79 3.71
N ALA A 218 -4.94 -8.83 4.34
CA ALA A 218 -5.18 -10.11 3.69
C ALA A 218 -6.11 -9.95 2.49
N ASN A 219 -7.22 -9.22 2.65
CA ASN A 219 -8.19 -9.00 1.59
C ASN A 219 -7.62 -8.15 0.46
N ALA A 220 -6.81 -7.13 0.75
CA ALA A 220 -6.13 -6.33 -0.28
C ALA A 220 -5.11 -7.14 -1.09
N THR A 221 -4.58 -8.22 -0.51
CA THR A 221 -3.67 -9.15 -1.19
C THR A 221 -4.44 -10.18 -2.00
N LEU A 222 -5.47 -10.78 -1.41
CA LEU A 222 -6.22 -11.90 -1.98
C LEU A 222 -7.29 -11.45 -2.99
N HIS A 223 -7.82 -10.25 -2.83
CA HIS A 223 -8.97 -9.75 -3.55
C HIS A 223 -8.70 -8.34 -4.11
N GLY A 224 -9.39 -8.01 -5.20
CA GLY A 224 -9.48 -6.64 -5.71
C GLY A 224 -10.83 -6.02 -5.35
N PRO A 225 -11.04 -4.74 -5.69
CA PRO A 225 -12.36 -4.15 -5.71
C PRO A 225 -13.36 -4.97 -6.52
N SER A 226 -14.64 -4.82 -6.22
CA SER A 226 -15.71 -5.41 -7.03
C SER A 226 -15.71 -4.85 -8.46
N LYS A 227 -16.33 -5.56 -9.40
CA LYS A 227 -16.42 -5.11 -10.81
C LYS A 227 -17.15 -3.77 -10.92
N GLU A 228 -18.17 -3.61 -10.08
CA GLU A 228 -19.03 -2.44 -9.99
C GLU A 228 -18.23 -1.19 -9.61
N ALA A 229 -17.26 -1.33 -8.72
CA ALA A 229 -16.37 -0.24 -8.31
C ALA A 229 -15.53 0.31 -9.49
N PHE A 230 -15.26 -0.49 -10.52
CA PHE A 230 -14.56 -0.06 -11.73
C PHE A 230 -15.47 0.57 -12.79
N SER A 231 -16.79 0.45 -12.68
CA SER A 231 -17.74 1.09 -13.60
C SER A 231 -18.34 2.39 -13.04
N GLY A 232 -18.37 2.53 -11.71
CA GLY A 232 -19.06 3.64 -11.05
C GLY A 232 -18.39 5.00 -11.19
N PRO A 233 -19.12 6.09 -10.86
CA PRO A 233 -18.58 7.44 -10.88
C PRO A 233 -17.35 7.61 -9.97
N ILE A 234 -16.45 8.50 -10.36
CA ILE A 234 -15.23 8.81 -9.62
C ILE A 234 -15.29 10.22 -9.05
N LEU A 235 -14.83 10.40 -7.81
CA LEU A 235 -14.45 11.72 -7.31
C LEU A 235 -13.08 12.07 -7.90
N GLU A 236 -13.08 12.94 -8.90
CA GLU A 236 -11.88 13.35 -9.64
C GLU A 236 -11.17 14.55 -8.99
N GLY A 237 -11.92 15.40 -8.29
CA GLY A 237 -11.37 16.62 -7.71
C GLY A 237 -11.94 16.93 -6.34
N ALA A 238 -11.05 17.10 -5.36
CA ALA A 238 -11.34 17.71 -4.07
C ALA A 238 -10.12 18.54 -3.63
N PRO A 239 -10.30 19.76 -3.10
CA PRO A 239 -9.17 20.60 -2.70
C PRO A 239 -8.50 20.03 -1.45
N PHE A 240 -7.24 19.58 -1.58
CA PHE A 240 -6.42 19.12 -0.45
C PHE A 240 -5.47 20.25 0.00
N PRO A 241 -5.33 20.50 1.32
CA PRO A 241 -5.84 19.73 2.46
C PRO A 241 -7.22 20.18 3.00
N GLU A 242 -7.94 21.05 2.30
CA GLU A 242 -9.20 21.63 2.79
C GLU A 242 -10.37 20.62 2.83
N VAL A 243 -10.30 19.55 2.05
CA VAL A 243 -11.26 18.44 2.01
C VAL A 243 -10.50 17.12 2.10
N LEU A 244 -10.90 16.29 3.05
CA LEU A 244 -10.35 14.94 3.29
C LEU A 244 -11.40 13.90 2.89
N VAL A 245 -11.01 12.95 2.05
CA VAL A 245 -11.89 11.88 1.58
C VAL A 245 -11.78 10.68 2.51
N ALA A 246 -12.90 10.28 3.12
CA ALA A 246 -12.98 9.12 4.01
C ALA A 246 -13.65 7.90 3.34
N LYS A 247 -14.49 8.12 2.33
CA LYS A 247 -15.10 7.08 1.49
C LYS A 247 -15.36 7.69 0.12
N ALA A 248 -15.08 6.96 -0.95
CA ALA A 248 -15.55 7.23 -2.31
C ALA A 248 -15.75 5.87 -2.98
N TYR A 249 -16.98 5.36 -2.95
CA TYR A 249 -17.25 3.98 -3.36
C TYR A 249 -18.55 3.84 -4.13
N SER A 250 -18.54 2.98 -5.15
CA SER A 250 -19.71 2.60 -5.92
C SER A 250 -20.01 1.13 -5.72
N GLU A 251 -21.19 0.83 -5.17
CA GLU A 251 -21.61 -0.55 -4.89
C GLU A 251 -22.30 -1.21 -6.10
N ASP A 252 -22.89 -0.41 -6.99
CA ASP A 252 -23.70 -0.87 -8.12
C ASP A 252 -23.21 -0.37 -9.48
N GLY A 253 -22.10 0.38 -9.51
CA GLY A 253 -21.53 0.92 -10.74
C GLY A 253 -22.26 2.14 -11.29
N THR A 254 -23.24 2.69 -10.58
CA THR A 254 -24.04 3.84 -11.04
C THR A 254 -24.12 4.96 -10.00
N LYS A 255 -24.23 4.62 -8.71
CA LYS A 255 -24.21 5.57 -7.60
C LYS A 255 -22.80 5.72 -7.05
N LEU A 256 -22.48 6.92 -6.56
CA LEU A 256 -21.28 7.17 -5.77
C LEU A 256 -21.69 7.57 -4.35
N ASP A 257 -21.27 6.77 -3.37
CA ASP A 257 -21.35 7.09 -1.95
C ASP A 257 -20.03 7.70 -1.50
N LEU A 258 -20.06 9.01 -1.25
CA LEU A 258 -18.93 9.81 -0.88
C LEU A 258 -19.06 10.27 0.58
N VAL A 259 -18.01 10.10 1.37
CA VAL A 259 -17.91 10.68 2.71
C VAL A 259 -16.67 11.55 2.76
N VAL A 260 -16.86 12.83 3.07
CA VAL A 260 -15.80 13.83 3.15
C VAL A 260 -15.83 14.55 4.50
N TYR A 261 -14.68 15.07 4.89
CA TYR A 261 -14.48 15.95 6.04
C TYR A 261 -13.83 17.24 5.57
N ASN A 262 -14.15 18.37 6.21
CA ASN A 262 -13.32 19.55 6.04
C ASN A 262 -11.97 19.32 6.72
N GLY A 263 -10.92 19.95 6.20
CA GLY A 263 -9.63 20.08 6.85
C GLY A 263 -9.76 21.00 8.07
N LYS A 264 -9.02 22.10 8.08
CA LYS A 264 -8.99 22.98 9.26
C LYS A 264 -10.32 23.68 9.55
N GLU A 265 -10.97 24.24 8.53
CA GLU A 265 -12.17 25.06 8.68
C GLU A 265 -13.32 24.52 7.83
N ALA A 266 -14.56 24.61 8.34
CA ALA A 266 -15.75 24.29 7.57
C ALA A 266 -15.98 25.32 6.46
N GLY A 267 -16.62 24.92 5.35
CA GLY A 267 -16.78 25.80 4.20
C GLY A 267 -17.61 25.21 3.06
N VAL A 268 -17.65 25.92 1.95
CA VAL A 268 -18.19 25.43 0.68
C VAL A 268 -17.02 25.11 -0.23
N PHE A 269 -16.97 23.87 -0.71
CA PHE A 269 -15.86 23.37 -1.51
C PHE A 269 -16.36 22.79 -2.82
N LYS A 270 -15.61 23.07 -3.89
CA LYS A 270 -15.90 22.55 -5.21
C LYS A 270 -15.40 21.11 -5.31
N LEU A 271 -16.31 20.17 -5.60
CA LEU A 271 -16.02 18.77 -5.85
C LEU A 271 -16.25 18.46 -7.33
N GLY A 272 -15.30 17.75 -7.94
CA GLY A 272 -15.35 17.33 -9.33
C GLY A 272 -15.60 15.83 -9.45
N PHE A 273 -16.49 15.45 -10.36
CA PHE A 273 -16.82 14.06 -10.65
C PHE A 273 -16.55 13.73 -12.10
N GLU A 274 -16.15 12.49 -12.37
CA GLU A 274 -16.04 11.94 -13.72
C GLU A 274 -16.61 10.52 -13.81
N ARG A 275 -16.58 9.97 -15.03
CA ARG A 275 -17.23 8.69 -15.37
C ARG A 275 -18.74 8.71 -15.12
N LEU A 276 -19.35 9.88 -15.29
CA LEU A 276 -20.81 10.04 -15.33
C LEU A 276 -21.31 9.73 -16.74
N ILE A 277 -22.57 9.31 -16.84
CA ILE A 277 -23.27 9.15 -18.12
C ILE A 277 -23.36 10.54 -18.77
N PRO A 278 -22.82 10.76 -19.99
CA PRO A 278 -22.84 12.07 -20.63
C PRO A 278 -24.27 12.59 -20.84
N GLY A 279 -24.51 13.85 -20.48
CA GLY A 279 -25.83 14.48 -20.59
C GLY A 279 -26.87 14.05 -19.55
N GLN A 280 -26.57 13.03 -18.73
CA GLN A 280 -27.48 12.54 -17.69
C GLN A 280 -27.55 13.52 -16.52
N GLN A 281 -28.76 13.67 -15.97
CA GLN A 281 -28.98 14.42 -14.73
C GLN A 281 -28.79 13.49 -13.53
N TYR A 282 -28.11 14.00 -12.49
CA TYR A 282 -27.83 13.30 -11.25
C TYR A 282 -28.42 14.06 -10.07
N SER A 283 -29.00 13.33 -9.12
CA SER A 283 -29.38 13.86 -7.81
C SER A 283 -28.17 13.88 -6.88
N VAL A 284 -28.11 14.89 -6.01
CA VAL A 284 -27.03 15.10 -5.03
C VAL A 284 -27.68 15.24 -3.66
N SER A 285 -27.40 14.35 -2.72
CA SER A 285 -28.11 14.33 -1.42
C SER A 285 -27.94 15.58 -0.57
N THR A 286 -26.93 16.41 -0.84
CA THR A 286 -26.60 17.63 -0.08
C THR A 286 -27.01 18.92 -0.77
N GLY A 287 -27.63 18.87 -1.95
CA GLY A 287 -27.91 20.06 -2.74
C GLY A 287 -28.84 19.83 -3.94
N GLY A 288 -28.76 20.73 -4.92
CA GLY A 288 -29.51 20.62 -6.17
C GLY A 288 -28.94 19.56 -7.11
N PRO A 289 -29.72 19.12 -8.11
CA PRO A 289 -29.24 18.17 -9.11
C PRO A 289 -28.14 18.80 -9.98
N VAL A 290 -27.28 17.95 -10.53
CA VAL A 290 -26.20 18.34 -11.44
C VAL A 290 -26.32 17.58 -12.76
N THR A 291 -25.98 18.21 -13.87
CA THR A 291 -25.98 17.56 -15.20
C THR A 291 -24.55 17.28 -15.63
N SER A 292 -24.31 16.04 -16.08
CA SER A 292 -23.04 15.63 -16.66
C SER A 292 -22.83 16.30 -18.02
N ASN A 293 -21.62 16.81 -18.27
CA ASN A 293 -21.26 17.34 -19.58
C ASN A 293 -21.02 16.22 -20.63
N GLY A 294 -20.73 16.60 -21.87
CA GLY A 294 -20.47 15.65 -22.96
C GLY A 294 -19.24 14.75 -22.75
N ALA A 295 -18.36 15.09 -21.81
CA ALA A 295 -17.19 14.30 -21.43
C ALA A 295 -17.45 13.41 -20.19
N GLY A 296 -18.69 13.33 -19.69
CA GLY A 296 -19.01 12.53 -18.51
C GLY A 296 -18.53 13.15 -17.20
N LYS A 297 -18.40 14.49 -17.14
CA LYS A 297 -17.89 15.22 -15.97
C LYS A 297 -18.93 16.19 -15.40
N ALA A 298 -18.91 16.37 -14.09
CA ALA A 298 -19.74 17.36 -13.40
C ALA A 298 -19.00 17.96 -12.22
N PHE A 299 -19.48 19.11 -11.72
CA PHE A 299 -18.96 19.76 -10.53
C PHE A 299 -20.12 20.17 -9.62
N ILE A 300 -19.90 20.09 -8.31
CA ILE A 300 -20.82 20.62 -7.31
C ILE A 300 -20.06 21.51 -6.33
N ASP A 301 -20.74 22.51 -5.78
CA ASP A 301 -20.29 23.24 -4.60
C ASP A 301 -21.00 22.66 -3.39
N SER A 302 -20.27 21.95 -2.52
CA SER A 302 -20.84 21.28 -1.35
C SER A 302 -20.42 21.98 -0.06
N LYS A 303 -21.39 22.23 0.82
CA LYS A 303 -21.11 22.66 2.19
C LYS A 303 -20.60 21.47 2.99
N ILE A 304 -19.40 21.58 3.54
CA ILE A 304 -18.74 20.52 4.33
C ILE A 304 -18.44 21.06 5.73
N ASN A 305 -18.97 20.38 6.74
CA ASN A 305 -18.74 20.67 8.16
C ASN A 305 -18.72 19.36 8.95
N GLY A 306 -17.53 18.91 9.34
CA GLY A 306 -17.30 17.57 9.86
C GLY A 306 -17.65 16.50 8.83
N ARG A 307 -18.10 15.35 9.32
CA ARG A 307 -18.49 14.21 8.47
C ARG A 307 -19.68 14.58 7.59
N THR A 308 -19.46 14.69 6.30
CA THR A 308 -20.50 15.02 5.31
C THR A 308 -20.61 13.89 4.31
N GLN A 309 -21.77 13.24 4.24
CA GLN A 309 -22.06 12.20 3.27
C GLN A 309 -22.80 12.78 2.06
N ILE A 310 -22.31 12.47 0.87
CA ILE A 310 -22.85 12.92 -0.42
C ILE A 310 -23.14 11.67 -1.24
N ILE A 311 -24.40 11.46 -1.58
CA ILE A 311 -24.82 10.43 -2.54
C ILE A 311 -25.08 11.11 -3.87
N LEU A 312 -24.36 10.66 -4.90
CA LEU A 312 -24.55 11.07 -6.29
C LEU A 312 -25.13 9.89 -7.07
N GLN A 313 -26.33 10.03 -7.62
CA GLN A 313 -27.02 8.97 -8.35
C GLN A 313 -27.81 9.52 -9.55
N PRO A 314 -27.89 8.79 -10.68
CA PRO A 314 -28.65 9.24 -11.85
C PRO A 314 -30.14 9.36 -11.52
N ILE A 315 -30.80 10.36 -12.12
CA ILE A 315 -32.26 10.53 -12.06
C ILE A 315 -32.88 9.77 -13.24
N GLU A 316 -33.93 8.99 -12.99
CA GLU A 316 -34.72 8.31 -14.03
C GLU A 316 -35.49 9.30 -14.93
#